data_AF-A0AA35QRK2-F1
#
_entry.id   AF-A0AA35QRK2-F1
#
_cell.length_a   1.000
_cell.length_b   1.000
_cell.length_c   1.000
_cell.angle_alpha   90.00
_cell.angle_beta   90.00
_cell.angle_gamma   90.00
#
_symmetry.space_group_name_H-M   'P 1'
#
loop_
_entity.id
_entity.type
_entity.pdbx_description
1 polymer ?
#
loop_
_entity_poly.entity_id
_entity_poly.type
_entity_poly.pdbx_seq_one_letter_code
_entity_poly.pdbx_strand_id
1 'polypeptide(L)'
;MFVEAGAGTGKTTSMVGRVVNLIGSGVTTVDRVAAITFTNSAASELQERIREELEGAASDGDADPTWRQLCGQGVEDIDRGDVHDPTQLRRSDSSRTSA
;
A
#
# COMPACT_ATOMS: atom_id res chain seq x y z
N MET A 1 -17.47 6.18 2.19
CA MET A 1 -17.05 7.37 2.97
C MET A 1 -16.25 8.26 2.04
N PHE A 2 -16.76 9.44 1.70
CA PHE A 2 -16.01 10.43 0.90
C PHE A 2 -15.31 11.38 1.86
N VAL A 3 -14.02 11.64 1.63
CA VAL A 3 -13.26 12.69 2.31
C VAL A 3 -13.11 13.83 1.32
N GLU A 4 -14.01 14.82 1.41
CA GLU A 4 -13.86 16.08 0.71
C GLU A 4 -12.77 16.88 1.42
N ALA A 5 -11.77 17.37 0.69
CA ALA A 5 -10.87 18.30 1.31
C ALA A 5 -10.23 19.27 0.34
N GLY A 6 -10.15 20.53 0.77
CA GLY A 6 -9.36 21.58 0.12
C GLY A 6 -7.85 21.30 0.17
N ALA A 7 -7.07 22.00 -0.65
CA ALA A 7 -5.61 21.91 -0.64
C ALA A 7 -5.05 22.18 0.78
N GLY A 8 -4.15 21.31 1.27
CA GLY A 8 -3.45 21.50 2.56
C GLY A 8 -4.05 20.83 3.81
N THR A 9 -5.17 20.11 3.73
CA THR A 9 -5.88 19.57 4.91
C THR A 9 -5.40 18.19 5.39
N GLY A 10 -4.21 17.74 4.99
CA GLY A 10 -3.68 16.44 5.43
C GLY A 10 -4.38 15.19 4.86
N LYS A 11 -5.15 15.29 3.77
CA LYS A 11 -5.82 14.13 3.12
C LYS A 11 -4.89 12.94 2.90
N THR A 12 -3.71 13.21 2.36
CA THR A 12 -2.73 12.18 2.05
C THR A 12 -2.24 11.53 3.34
N THR A 13 -1.95 12.30 4.38
CA THR A 13 -1.60 11.78 5.71
C THR A 13 -2.70 10.92 6.31
N SER A 14 -3.96 11.37 6.26
CA SER A 14 -5.10 10.60 6.75
C SER A 14 -5.32 9.31 5.95
N MET A 15 -5.10 9.33 4.64
CA MET A 15 -5.21 8.16 3.77
C MET A 15 -4.10 7.15 4.06
N VAL A 16 -2.85 7.61 4.18
CA VAL A 16 -1.69 6.77 4.54
C VAL A 16 -1.94 6.11 5.90
N GLY A 17 -2.25 6.89 6.93
CA GLY A 17 -2.52 6.36 8.27
C GLY A 17 -3.69 5.37 8.29
N ARG A 18 -4.73 5.59 7.46
CA ARG A 18 -5.83 4.63 7.31
C ARG A 18 -5.37 3.30 6.70
N VAL A 19 -4.54 3.33 5.65
CA VAL A 19 -4.02 2.11 5.02
C VAL A 19 -3.15 1.34 6.01
N VAL A 20 -2.22 2.02 6.68
CA VAL A 20 -1.35 1.43 7.71
C VAL A 20 -2.19 0.76 8.80
N ASN A 21 -3.24 1.44 9.28
CA ASN A 21 -4.12 0.88 10.31
C ASN A 21 -4.86 -0.38 9.84
N LEU A 22 -5.35 -0.41 8.60
CA LEU A 22 -6.03 -1.60 8.06
C LEU A 22 -5.08 -2.79 7.92
N ILE A 23 -3.81 -2.54 7.58
CA ILE A 23 -2.78 -3.57 7.46
C ILE A 23 -2.35 -4.07 8.85
N GLY A 24 -1.94 -3.16 9.74
CA GLY A 24 -1.45 -3.51 11.07
C GLY A 24 -2.52 -4.15 11.97
N SER A 25 -3.80 -3.87 11.72
CA SER A 25 -4.92 -4.56 12.40
C SER A 25 -5.33 -5.89 11.76
N GLY A 26 -4.68 -6.30 10.66
CA GLY A 26 -4.94 -7.56 9.96
C GLY A 26 -6.25 -7.58 9.17
N VAL A 27 -6.89 -6.43 8.95
CA VAL A 27 -8.13 -6.31 8.17
C VAL A 27 -7.88 -6.51 6.67
N THR A 28 -6.70 -6.11 6.19
CA THR A 28 -6.28 -6.29 4.78
C THR A 28 -4.78 -6.51 4.69
N THR A 29 -4.34 -6.90 3.51
CA THR A 29 -2.93 -7.00 3.09
C THR A 29 -2.65 -5.97 1.99
N VAL A 30 -1.37 -5.66 1.76
CA VAL A 30 -0.95 -4.63 0.78
C VAL A 30 -1.43 -4.96 -0.64
N ASP A 31 -1.33 -6.22 -1.06
CA ASP A 31 -1.78 -6.73 -2.37
C ASP A 31 -3.27 -6.56 -2.63
N ARG A 32 -4.06 -6.26 -1.59
CA ARG A 32 -5.50 -5.99 -1.68
C ARG A 32 -5.85 -4.51 -1.70
N VAL A 33 -4.86 -3.62 -1.64
CA VAL A 33 -5.06 -2.16 -1.67
C VAL A 33 -4.72 -1.61 -3.06
N ALA A 34 -5.71 -1.04 -3.73
CA ALA A 34 -5.50 -0.31 -4.98
C ALA A 34 -5.50 1.21 -4.73
N ALA A 35 -4.36 1.85 -4.94
CA ALA A 35 -4.23 3.31 -4.90
C ALA A 35 -4.32 3.88 -6.32
N ILE A 36 -5.30 4.75 -6.57
CA ILE A 36 -5.50 5.40 -7.88
C ILE A 36 -5.21 6.89 -7.73
N THR A 37 -4.27 7.39 -8.53
CA THR A 37 -3.88 8.81 -8.54
C THR A 37 -3.87 9.35 -9.98
N PHE A 38 -3.75 10.67 -10.13
CA PHE A 38 -3.77 11.32 -11.45
C PHE A 38 -2.46 11.13 -12.23
N THR A 39 -1.35 10.87 -11.54
CA THR A 39 -0.03 10.72 -12.16
C THR A 39 0.74 9.57 -11.53
N ASN A 40 1.62 8.94 -12.31
CA ASN A 40 2.51 7.90 -11.80
C ASN A 40 3.38 8.41 -10.64
N SER A 41 3.89 9.64 -10.73
CA SER A 41 4.67 10.24 -9.63
C SER A 41 3.87 10.38 -8.34
N ALA A 42 2.59 10.75 -8.42
CA ALA A 42 1.74 10.81 -7.22
C ALA A 42 1.40 9.42 -6.67
N ALA A 43 1.31 8.40 -7.53
CA ALA A 43 1.16 7.01 -7.08
C ALA A 43 2.42 6.55 -6.34
N SER A 44 3.61 6.77 -6.91
CA SER A 44 4.89 6.43 -6.29
C SER A 44 5.09 7.14 -4.96
N GLU A 45 4.84 8.46 -4.90
CA GLU A 45 4.94 9.23 -3.65
C GLU A 45 3.99 8.68 -2.56
N LEU A 46 2.76 8.30 -2.93
CA LEU A 46 1.83 7.69 -1.99
C LEU A 46 2.31 6.31 -1.51
N GLN A 47 2.85 5.48 -2.41
CA GLN A 47 3.40 4.16 -2.06
C GLN A 47 4.59 4.29 -1.11
N GLU A 48 5.52 5.21 -1.41
CA GLU A 48 6.68 5.51 -0.55
C GLU A 48 6.23 5.96 0.84
N ARG A 49 5.26 6.87 0.94
CA ARG A 49 4.73 7.32 2.24
C ARG A 49 4.06 6.19 3.04
N ILE A 50 3.35 5.27 2.38
CA ILE A 50 2.76 4.10 3.06
C ILE A 50 3.87 3.18 3.58
N ARG A 51 4.89 2.92 2.75
CA ARG A 51 6.04 2.12 3.13
C ARG A 51 6.76 2.68 4.36
N GLU A 52 7.10 3.97 4.34
CA GLU A 52 7.80 4.65 5.45
C GLU A 52 7.04 4.51 6.79
N GLU A 53 5.72 4.70 6.76
CA GLU A 53 4.88 4.58 7.97
C GLU A 53 4.75 3.12 8.44
N LEU A 54 4.70 2.15 7.51
CA LEU A 54 4.74 0.72 7.87
C LEU A 54 6.10 0.33 8.49
N GLU A 55 7.22 0.83 7.95
CA GLU A 55 8.56 0.60 8.49
C GLU A 55 8.70 1.18 9.91
N GLY A 56 8.21 2.41 10.12
CA GLY A 56 8.16 3.03 11.44
C GLY A 56 7.33 2.22 12.43
N ALA A 57 6.14 1.81 12.02
CA ALA A 57 5.23 0.99 12.83
C ALA A 57 5.79 -0.41 13.14
N ALA A 58 6.53 -1.03 12.23
CA ALA A 58 7.17 -2.32 12.43
C ALA A 58 8.35 -2.24 13.43
N SER A 59 9.03 -1.10 13.46
CA SER A 59 10.20 -0.85 14.29
C SER A 59 9.87 -0.32 15.69
N ASP A 60 8.61 0.03 15.96
CA ASP A 60 8.17 0.56 17.26
C ASP A 60 8.16 -0.52 18.35
N GLY A 61 9.23 -0.57 19.15
CA GLY A 61 9.43 -1.58 20.20
C GLY A 61 8.35 -1.62 21.28
N ASP A 62 7.58 -0.54 21.44
CA ASP A 62 6.50 -0.45 22.43
C ASP A 62 5.14 -0.91 21.86
N ALA A 63 5.04 -1.09 20.54
CA ALA A 63 3.84 -1.55 19.87
C ALA A 63 3.59 -3.07 20.04
N ASP A 64 2.31 -3.45 19.89
CA ASP A 64 1.88 -4.84 19.91
C ASP A 64 2.70 -5.72 18.94
N PRO A 65 3.19 -6.91 19.36
CA PRO A 65 4.01 -7.75 18.50
C PRO A 65 3.33 -8.18 17.20
N THR A 66 2.01 -8.42 17.24
CA THR A 66 1.24 -8.81 16.05
C THR A 66 1.15 -7.64 15.08
N TRP A 67 0.86 -6.44 15.60
CA TRP A 67 0.86 -5.21 14.81
C TRP A 67 2.21 -5.00 14.11
N ARG A 68 3.31 -5.10 14.84
CA ARG A 68 4.66 -4.96 14.27
C ARG A 68 4.94 -5.98 13.17
N GLN A 69 4.58 -7.24 13.42
CA GLN A 69 4.77 -8.31 12.42
C GLN A 69 3.97 -8.03 11.15
N LEU A 70 2.71 -7.61 11.28
CA LEU A 70 1.85 -7.32 10.14
C LEU A 70 2.33 -6.10 9.35
N CYS A 71 2.78 -5.04 10.04
CA CYS A 71 3.40 -3.90 9.38
C CYS A 71 4.70 -4.29 8.67
N GLY A 72 5.54 -5.11 9.29
CA GLY A 72 6.76 -5.63 8.67
C GLY A 72 6.50 -6.46 7.41
N GLN A 73 5.49 -7.35 7.47
CA GLN A 73 5.05 -8.08 6.27
C GLN A 73 4.55 -7.15 5.17
N GLY A 74 3.84 -6.07 5.55
CA GLY A 74 3.39 -5.05 4.62
C GLY A 74 4.53 -4.37 3.87
N VAL A 75 5.65 -4.08 4.55
CA VAL A 75 6.85 -3.52 3.90
C VAL A 75 7.41 -4.50 2.86
N GLU A 76 7.57 -5.78 3.22
CA GLU A 76 8.04 -6.81 2.29
C GLU A 76 7.11 -6.98 1.07
N ASP A 77 5.80 -6.86 1.28
CA ASP A 77 4.82 -6.98 0.21
C ASP A 77 4.88 -5.79 -0.75
N ILE A 78 5.12 -4.57 -0.25
CA ILE A 78 5.40 -3.39 -1.08
C ILE A 78 6.66 -3.61 -1.91
N ASP A 79 7.72 -4.15 -1.32
CA ASP A 79 9.00 -4.38 -2.00
C ASP A 79 8.93 -5.47 -3.06
N ARG A 80 8.07 -6.46 -2.84
CA ARG A 80 7.81 -7.52 -3.81
C ARG A 80 6.92 -7.03 -4.96
N GLY A 81 6.04 -6.07 -4.68
CA GLY A 81 5.08 -5.49 -5.61
C GLY A 81 5.58 -4.21 -6.25
N ASP A 82 6.53 -4.30 -7.19
CA ASP A 82 6.86 -3.19 -8.08
C ASP A 82 5.58 -2.67 -8.77
N VAL A 83 5.48 -1.33 -8.86
CA VAL A 83 4.42 -0.57 -9.55
C VAL A 83 3.90 -1.33 -10.78
N HIS A 84 2.73 -1.96 -10.64
CA HIS A 84 2.07 -2.59 -11.78
C HIS A 84 1.50 -1.50 -12.67
N ASP A 85 2.27 -1.12 -13.70
CA ASP A 85 1.74 -0.38 -14.84
C ASP A 85 0.55 -1.18 -15.41
N PRO A 86 -0.68 -0.62 -15.39
CA PRO A 86 -1.88 -1.33 -15.85
C PRO A 86 -1.80 -1.74 -17.34
N THR A 87 -0.84 -1.23 -18.11
CA THR A 87 -0.59 -1.67 -19.49
C THR A 87 0.11 -3.04 -19.61
N GLN A 88 0.70 -3.57 -18.53
CA GLN A 88 1.42 -4.86 -18.53
C GLN A 88 0.52 -6.08 -18.28
N LEU A 89 -0.75 -5.89 -17.90
CA LEU A 89 -1.69 -6.99 -17.59
C LEU A 89 -2.11 -7.83 -18.82
N ARG A 90 -1.71 -7.45 -20.04
CA ARG A 90 -2.15 -8.09 -21.30
C ARG A 90 -1.18 -9.13 -21.88
N ARG A 91 -0.29 -9.73 -21.08
CA ARG A 91 0.69 -10.72 -21.61
C ARG A 91 0.69 -12.12 -20.98
N SER A 92 -0.08 -12.39 -19.93
CA SER A 92 -0.04 -13.69 -19.24
C SER A 92 -1.13 -14.70 -19.64
N ASP A 93 -2.17 -14.31 -20.36
CA ASP A 93 -3.29 -15.22 -20.70
C ASP A 93 -3.10 -16.07 -21.98
N SER A 94 -2.01 -15.88 -22.72
CA SER A 94 -1.82 -16.55 -24.02
C SER A 94 -1.03 -17.86 -24.00
N SER A 95 -0.66 -18.43 -22.84
CA SER A 95 0.19 -19.64 -22.78
C SER A 95 -0.45 -20.90 -22.17
N ARG A 96 -1.78 -20.95 -21.95
CA ARG A 96 -2.47 -22.17 -21.46
C ARG A 96 -3.41 -22.84 -22.47
N THR A 97 -3.08 -22.80 -23.76
CA THR A 97 -3.71 -23.71 -24.75
C THR A 97 -2.66 -24.18 -25.76
N SER A 98 -1.93 -25.24 -25.38
CA SER A 98 -1.25 -26.17 -26.30
C SER A 98 -0.49 -27.22 -25.49
N ALA A 99 -1.18 -28.29 -25.10
CA ALA A 99 -0.67 -29.67 -25.04
C ALA A 99 -1.82 -30.60 -24.65
#